data_AF-A0A964AVK3-F1
#
_entry.id   AF-A0A964AVK3-F1
#
_cell.length_a   1.000
_cell.length_b   1.000
_cell.length_c   1.000
_cell.angle_alpha   90.00
_cell.angle_beta   90.00
_cell.angle_gamma   90.00
#
_symmetry.space_group_name_H-M   'P 1'
#
loop_
_entity.id
_entity.type
_entity.pdbx_description
1 polymer ?
#
loop_
_entity_poly.entity_id
_entity_poly.type
_entity_poly.pdbx_seq_one_letter_code
_entity_poly.pdbx_strand_id
1 'polypeptide(L)'
;MYHRGPLTALTLAALVACQGDDLDGDGYGADEDCAALNITIHPDAVEVCDAVDNDCDGAVDEGWFQDSDRDGYGAGTWDCVGTDWAVEGGDCDDSLASISPGRSEQPYNGLDDDCDEATPDDDLDADGYGLDEDCDDQDPSITPETEVVWEGDLTWRGQAEAAGVNHITGHLELHDSMDSFEGLESLCRVDGIVLVSEHPSLIDLSGLSNLTFAGGVELTYNTSQVSLEGLERLVYVEDRLLVSAMPNRAFTMQGVDALVHVGYLYLISNVMPDFTGLEGLRSAGRVTINGGELASLDGLDALEVVEGQFELAFMPPTLESVDGLPSLTEIGGELWVSDNQFLVDLPPMSSLQRLGSLKIEGNQRLNALDGLTGLRSVDGNVTIIDNQYLSSAAIQAFLDRVDVGGEVTQRDNGD
;
A
#
# COMPACT_ATOMS: atom_id res chain seq x y z
N MET A 1 -89.65 8.63 -47.77
CA MET A 1 -89.23 7.22 -47.78
C MET A 1 -87.83 7.16 -48.35
N TYR A 2 -86.90 6.55 -47.61
CA TYR A 2 -85.62 5.94 -48.03
C TYR A 2 -84.69 6.75 -48.96
N HIS A 3 -83.42 7.02 -48.63
CA HIS A 3 -82.43 6.07 -48.15
C HIS A 3 -81.27 6.78 -47.42
N ARG A 4 -80.77 6.17 -46.34
CA ARG A 4 -79.37 6.29 -45.91
C ARG A 4 -78.49 5.43 -46.82
N GLY A 5 -77.30 5.94 -47.14
CA GLY A 5 -76.12 5.20 -47.60
C GLY A 5 -75.16 6.09 -48.42
N PRO A 6 -73.84 5.81 -48.44
CA PRO A 6 -72.96 5.34 -47.37
C PRO A 6 -71.74 6.26 -47.15
N LEU A 7 -71.06 6.08 -46.02
CA LEU A 7 -69.71 6.60 -45.76
C LEU A 7 -68.75 6.03 -46.82
N THR A 8 -68.22 6.87 -47.70
CA THR A 8 -67.11 6.50 -48.58
C THR A 8 -65.80 6.80 -47.89
N ALA A 9 -65.12 5.70 -47.59
CA ALA A 9 -63.71 5.53 -47.23
C ALA A 9 -62.83 6.76 -47.52
N LEU A 10 -62.27 7.32 -46.44
CA LEU A 10 -60.93 7.91 -46.48
C LEU A 10 -60.01 6.82 -47.04
N THR A 11 -59.53 7.02 -48.26
CA THR A 11 -58.52 6.16 -48.86
C THR A 11 -57.28 6.20 -47.99
N LEU A 12 -56.86 5.00 -47.62
CA LEU A 12 -55.64 4.60 -46.95
C LEU A 12 -54.41 5.23 -47.64
N ALA A 13 -54.06 6.46 -47.27
CA ALA A 13 -52.85 7.16 -47.68
C ALA A 13 -52.21 7.77 -46.42
N ALA A 14 -51.84 6.92 -45.48
CA ALA A 14 -51.04 7.27 -44.31
C ALA A 14 -50.38 6.03 -43.68
N LEU A 15 -50.01 5.04 -44.50
CA LEU A 15 -49.27 3.87 -44.02
C LEU A 15 -48.28 3.41 -45.09
N VAL A 16 -47.55 4.37 -45.67
CA VAL A 16 -46.19 4.08 -46.12
C VAL A 16 -45.37 4.35 -44.87
N ALA A 17 -44.90 3.28 -44.24
CA ALA A 17 -43.85 3.39 -43.25
C ALA A 17 -42.69 4.16 -43.90
N CYS A 18 -42.28 5.27 -43.27
CA CYS A 18 -40.93 5.81 -43.42
C CYS A 18 -39.96 4.70 -43.01
N GLN A 19 -39.57 3.86 -43.96
CA GLN A 19 -38.42 2.97 -43.80
C GLN A 19 -37.23 3.76 -44.32
N GLY A 20 -36.38 4.18 -43.39
CA GLY A 20 -35.13 4.90 -43.69
C GLY A 20 -35.20 6.42 -43.82
N ASP A 21 -36.31 7.08 -43.45
CA ASP A 21 -36.29 8.56 -43.29
C ASP A 21 -35.78 8.91 -41.89
N ASP A 22 -34.90 9.91 -41.83
CA ASP A 22 -34.43 10.57 -40.62
C ASP A 22 -35.52 11.54 -40.13
N LEU A 23 -36.15 11.22 -38.99
CA LEU A 23 -37.39 11.85 -38.52
C LEU A 23 -37.15 12.96 -37.48
N ASP A 24 -35.99 12.97 -36.83
CA ASP A 24 -35.60 13.94 -35.79
C ASP A 24 -34.35 14.75 -36.16
N GLY A 25 -33.63 14.37 -37.20
CA GLY A 25 -32.58 15.15 -37.84
C GLY A 25 -31.18 14.91 -37.28
N ASP A 26 -30.91 13.76 -36.66
CA ASP A 26 -29.58 13.38 -36.17
C ASP A 26 -28.66 12.80 -37.26
N GLY A 27 -29.21 12.47 -38.43
CA GLY A 27 -28.50 11.91 -39.56
C GLY A 27 -28.65 10.40 -39.73
N TYR A 28 -29.40 9.72 -38.86
CA TYR A 28 -29.69 8.29 -38.93
C TYR A 28 -31.14 8.04 -39.34
N GLY A 29 -31.33 7.02 -40.18
CA GLY A 29 -32.68 6.62 -40.58
C GLY A 29 -33.33 5.77 -39.50
N ALA A 30 -34.66 5.81 -39.40
CA ALA A 30 -35.44 5.01 -38.42
C ALA A 30 -35.23 3.47 -38.47
N ASP A 31 -34.46 2.96 -39.43
CA ASP A 31 -34.07 1.54 -39.53
C ASP A 31 -32.76 1.23 -38.76
N GLU A 32 -31.95 2.25 -38.46
CA GLU A 32 -30.67 2.18 -37.74
C GLU A 32 -30.74 2.90 -36.37
N ASP A 33 -31.64 3.87 -36.24
CA ASP A 33 -31.91 4.60 -35.00
C ASP A 33 -33.01 3.90 -34.17
N CYS A 34 -32.63 3.48 -32.96
CA CYS A 34 -33.48 2.79 -32.00
C CYS A 34 -34.56 3.70 -31.38
N ALA A 35 -34.45 5.03 -31.53
CA ALA A 35 -35.42 6.02 -31.08
C ALA A 35 -35.66 7.16 -32.09
N ALA A 36 -36.26 6.81 -33.24
CA ALA A 36 -36.66 7.63 -34.40
C ALA A 36 -37.41 8.98 -34.20
N LEU A 37 -37.53 9.53 -32.99
CA LEU A 37 -38.05 10.87 -32.73
C LEU A 37 -37.23 11.61 -31.66
N ASN A 38 -36.07 11.07 -31.27
CA ASN A 38 -35.18 11.60 -30.25
C ASN A 38 -33.75 11.75 -30.79
N ILE A 39 -33.42 12.97 -31.23
CA ILE A 39 -32.11 13.38 -31.75
C ILE A 39 -30.89 13.14 -30.83
N THR A 40 -31.09 12.67 -29.60
CA THR A 40 -30.00 12.34 -28.66
C THR A 40 -29.73 10.84 -28.55
N ILE A 41 -30.49 10.00 -29.25
CA ILE A 41 -30.35 8.55 -29.25
C ILE A 41 -30.13 8.15 -30.71
N HIS A 42 -28.96 7.65 -31.05
CA HIS A 42 -28.57 7.27 -32.40
C HIS A 42 -27.22 6.53 -32.41
N PRO A 43 -26.87 5.77 -33.47
CA PRO A 43 -25.64 4.98 -33.59
C PRO A 43 -24.30 5.59 -33.17
N ASP A 44 -24.13 6.92 -33.26
CA ASP A 44 -22.90 7.63 -32.84
C ASP A 44 -23.08 8.43 -31.54
N ALA A 45 -24.12 8.17 -30.76
CA ALA A 45 -24.33 8.88 -29.49
C ALA A 45 -23.32 8.40 -28.45
N VAL A 46 -23.11 9.22 -27.41
CA VAL A 46 -22.37 8.78 -26.23
C VAL A 46 -23.38 8.29 -25.22
N GLU A 47 -23.15 7.11 -24.65
CA GLU A 47 -23.96 6.57 -23.57
C GLU A 47 -24.04 7.54 -22.37
N VAL A 48 -25.26 7.68 -21.87
CA VAL A 48 -25.60 8.39 -20.64
C VAL A 48 -26.20 7.37 -19.71
N CYS A 49 -25.73 7.30 -18.46
CA CYS A 49 -26.32 6.42 -17.46
C CYS A 49 -27.77 6.83 -17.11
N ASP A 50 -28.72 6.39 -17.93
CA ASP A 50 -30.15 6.67 -17.82
C ASP A 50 -31.04 5.46 -18.14
N ALA A 51 -30.44 4.27 -18.24
CA ALA A 51 -31.08 3.00 -18.58
C ALA A 51 -31.67 2.96 -20.00
N VAL A 52 -31.08 3.74 -20.90
CA VAL A 52 -31.42 3.78 -22.32
C VAL A 52 -30.16 3.57 -23.14
N ASP A 53 -30.21 2.59 -24.04
CA ASP A 53 -29.28 2.42 -25.17
C ASP A 53 -29.32 3.69 -26.03
N ASN A 54 -28.38 4.61 -25.79
CA ASN A 54 -28.31 5.89 -26.48
C ASN A 54 -27.60 5.72 -27.83
N ASP A 55 -26.63 4.82 -27.92
CA ASP A 55 -25.85 4.58 -29.12
C ASP A 55 -26.41 3.46 -30.02
N CYS A 56 -27.53 2.84 -29.64
CA CYS A 56 -28.23 1.82 -30.39
C CYS A 56 -27.39 0.58 -30.75
N ASP A 57 -26.33 0.25 -30.01
CA ASP A 57 -25.50 -0.92 -30.25
C ASP A 57 -26.08 -2.22 -29.64
N GLY A 58 -27.09 -2.07 -28.77
CA GLY A 58 -27.81 -3.14 -28.09
C GLY A 58 -27.30 -3.49 -26.69
N ALA A 59 -26.25 -2.82 -26.21
CA ALA A 59 -25.93 -2.66 -24.80
C ALA A 59 -26.69 -1.46 -24.23
N VAL A 60 -26.69 -1.32 -22.90
CA VAL A 60 -27.38 -0.24 -22.20
C VAL A 60 -26.42 0.25 -21.13
N ASP A 61 -26.18 1.56 -21.10
CA ASP A 61 -25.31 2.23 -20.14
C ASP A 61 -23.88 1.64 -20.12
N GLU A 62 -23.35 1.24 -21.27
CA GLU A 62 -21.95 0.86 -21.39
C GLU A 62 -21.04 2.11 -21.46
N GLY A 63 -20.00 2.17 -20.65
CA GLY A 63 -18.93 3.17 -20.69
C GLY A 63 -18.27 3.36 -19.33
N TRP A 64 -18.86 2.73 -18.32
CA TRP A 64 -18.75 3.15 -16.94
C TRP A 64 -18.20 1.99 -16.11
N PHE A 65 -17.04 2.24 -15.52
CA PHE A 65 -16.40 1.35 -14.58
C PHE A 65 -16.55 1.93 -13.18
N GLN A 66 -16.75 1.08 -12.19
CA GLN A 66 -16.63 1.48 -10.79
C GLN A 66 -15.20 1.97 -10.56
N ASP A 67 -15.06 3.14 -9.95
CA ASP A 67 -13.78 3.80 -9.66
C ASP A 67 -13.76 4.07 -8.15
N SER A 68 -13.45 3.02 -7.37
CA SER A 68 -13.61 3.07 -5.91
C SER A 68 -12.53 3.90 -5.23
N ASP A 69 -11.35 4.06 -5.83
CA ASP A 69 -10.22 4.82 -5.30
C ASP A 69 -10.05 6.22 -5.91
N ARG A 70 -10.81 6.54 -6.97
CA ARG A 70 -10.89 7.84 -7.65
C ARG A 70 -9.63 8.26 -8.39
N ASP A 71 -8.93 7.31 -9.00
CA ASP A 71 -7.75 7.62 -9.79
C ASP A 71 -8.05 7.90 -11.28
N GLY A 72 -9.29 7.64 -11.68
CA GLY A 72 -9.81 7.89 -13.02
C GLY A 72 -9.82 6.66 -13.92
N TYR A 73 -9.32 5.53 -13.44
CA TYR A 73 -9.53 4.20 -13.99
C TYR A 73 -10.50 3.42 -13.11
N GLY A 74 -11.12 2.39 -13.67
CA GLY A 74 -12.03 1.55 -12.92
C GLY A 74 -11.91 0.08 -13.27
N ALA A 75 -12.27 -0.77 -12.32
CA ALA A 75 -12.24 -2.21 -12.50
C ALA A 75 -13.63 -2.82 -12.75
N GLY A 76 -13.62 -4.05 -13.26
CA GLY A 76 -14.81 -4.91 -13.32
C GLY A 76 -15.67 -4.75 -14.57
N THR A 77 -16.95 -5.12 -14.44
CA THR A 77 -17.92 -5.09 -15.54
C THR A 77 -18.67 -3.78 -15.56
N TRP A 78 -18.81 -3.20 -16.74
CA TRP A 78 -19.72 -2.13 -17.13
C TRP A 78 -20.97 -2.07 -16.22
N ASP A 79 -20.99 -1.10 -15.30
CA ASP A 79 -22.08 -0.83 -14.36
C ASP A 79 -22.14 0.67 -14.08
N CYS A 80 -23.35 1.22 -14.07
CA CYS A 80 -23.60 2.64 -13.88
C CYS A 80 -24.41 2.94 -12.58
N VAL A 81 -24.50 1.96 -11.65
CA VAL A 81 -25.26 2.08 -10.37
C VAL A 81 -24.40 2.55 -9.18
N GLY A 82 -24.47 3.84 -8.81
CA GLY A 82 -23.50 4.47 -7.88
C GLY A 82 -23.08 5.90 -8.27
N THR A 83 -21.98 6.42 -7.72
CA THR A 83 -21.58 7.84 -7.87
C THR A 83 -20.12 8.11 -8.22
N ASP A 84 -19.25 7.10 -8.22
CA ASP A 84 -17.80 7.25 -8.42
C ASP A 84 -17.35 6.36 -9.58
N TRP A 85 -17.27 6.95 -10.78
CA TRP A 85 -17.08 6.26 -12.06
C TRP A 85 -15.89 6.75 -12.86
N ALA A 86 -15.23 5.80 -13.50
CA ALA A 86 -14.23 6.02 -14.54
C ALA A 86 -14.80 5.66 -15.93
N VAL A 87 -14.33 6.40 -16.94
CA VAL A 87 -14.58 6.10 -18.36
C VAL A 87 -13.48 5.24 -18.98
N GLU A 88 -12.35 5.13 -18.29
CA GLU A 88 -11.25 4.25 -18.65
C GLU A 88 -11.29 3.03 -17.73
N GLY A 89 -11.29 1.83 -18.33
CA GLY A 89 -11.24 0.58 -17.59
C GLY A 89 -9.84 -0.02 -17.61
N GLY A 90 -9.67 -1.12 -16.89
CA GLY A 90 -8.41 -1.86 -16.86
C GLY A 90 -7.59 -1.65 -15.59
N ASP A 91 -8.19 -1.02 -14.59
CA ASP A 91 -7.64 -1.02 -13.24
C ASP A 91 -7.59 -2.44 -12.68
N CYS A 92 -6.40 -2.86 -12.29
CA CYS A 92 -6.12 -4.17 -11.72
C CYS A 92 -6.32 -4.20 -10.19
N ASP A 93 -6.36 -3.05 -9.53
CA ASP A 93 -6.77 -2.89 -8.13
C ASP A 93 -7.53 -1.57 -7.89
N ASP A 94 -8.84 -1.62 -8.15
CA ASP A 94 -9.82 -0.51 -7.97
C ASP A 94 -9.88 0.11 -6.57
N SER A 95 -9.15 -0.47 -5.63
CA SER A 95 -9.12 -0.01 -4.25
C SER A 95 -7.87 0.81 -3.92
N LEU A 96 -6.95 0.95 -4.88
CA LEU A 96 -5.65 1.57 -4.74
C LEU A 96 -5.34 2.54 -5.90
N ALA A 97 -5.53 3.83 -5.68
CA ALA A 97 -5.24 4.89 -6.67
C ALA A 97 -3.74 5.02 -7.08
N SER A 98 -2.87 4.20 -6.47
CA SER A 98 -1.49 4.03 -6.86
C SER A 98 -1.32 3.08 -8.05
N ILE A 99 -2.27 2.15 -8.23
CA ILE A 99 -2.28 1.05 -9.18
C ILE A 99 -3.29 1.38 -10.29
N SER A 100 -2.81 1.60 -11.51
CA SER A 100 -3.68 1.79 -12.68
C SER A 100 -2.91 1.82 -14.00
N PRO A 101 -3.59 1.66 -15.14
CA PRO A 101 -2.94 1.70 -16.44
C PRO A 101 -2.04 2.93 -16.69
N GLY A 102 -0.77 2.65 -17.00
CA GLY A 102 0.21 3.67 -17.40
C GLY A 102 0.81 4.47 -16.26
N ARG A 103 0.72 3.96 -15.02
CA ARG A 103 1.57 4.38 -13.90
C ARG A 103 3.02 3.99 -14.18
N SER A 104 3.90 4.25 -13.23
CA SER A 104 5.29 3.81 -13.31
C SER A 104 5.53 2.84 -12.18
N GLU A 105 6.07 1.67 -12.49
CA GLU A 105 6.48 0.69 -11.49
C GLU A 105 7.33 1.33 -10.40
N GLN A 106 6.91 1.11 -9.16
CA GLN A 106 7.69 1.34 -7.98
C GLN A 106 8.45 0.05 -7.67
N PRO A 107 9.79 0.06 -7.80
CA PRO A 107 10.57 -1.16 -7.66
C PRO A 107 10.31 -1.88 -6.34
N TYR A 108 10.11 -3.19 -6.44
CA TYR A 108 9.98 -4.12 -5.32
C TYR A 108 8.86 -3.82 -4.32
N ASN A 109 7.78 -3.18 -4.75
CA ASN A 109 6.60 -3.08 -3.89
C ASN A 109 5.69 -4.31 -4.03
N GLY A 110 5.97 -5.21 -4.98
CA GLY A 110 5.23 -6.46 -5.19
C GLY A 110 3.83 -6.25 -5.78
N LEU A 111 3.58 -5.05 -6.32
CA LEU A 111 2.34 -4.63 -6.95
C LEU A 111 2.63 -4.34 -8.42
N ASP A 112 1.73 -4.77 -9.30
CA ASP A 112 1.74 -4.37 -10.70
C ASP A 112 1.16 -2.95 -10.78
N ASP A 113 2.00 -1.91 -10.61
CA ASP A 113 1.54 -0.53 -10.44
C ASP A 113 0.88 0.01 -11.71
N ASP A 114 1.36 -0.41 -12.88
CA ASP A 114 0.86 0.05 -14.17
C ASP A 114 -0.12 -0.90 -14.87
N CYS A 115 -0.48 -1.99 -14.20
CA CYS A 115 -1.37 -3.06 -14.69
C CYS A 115 -0.89 -3.68 -16.01
N ASP A 116 0.43 -3.70 -16.26
CA ASP A 116 1.08 -4.33 -17.39
C ASP A 116 2.15 -5.33 -16.92
N GLU A 117 1.81 -6.62 -16.93
CA GLU A 117 2.73 -7.74 -16.65
C GLU A 117 4.03 -7.75 -17.50
N ALA A 118 4.12 -6.92 -18.54
CA ALA A 118 5.34 -6.76 -19.36
C ALA A 118 6.36 -5.75 -18.81
N THR A 119 6.02 -5.03 -17.75
CA THR A 119 6.86 -4.07 -17.02
C THR A 119 7.03 -4.54 -15.58
N PRO A 120 7.93 -5.50 -15.30
CA PRO A 120 8.11 -6.02 -13.94
C PRO A 120 8.76 -4.97 -13.01
N ASP A 121 8.29 -4.89 -11.77
CA ASP A 121 8.87 -4.05 -10.72
C ASP A 121 10.04 -4.73 -9.99
N ASP A 122 10.20 -6.04 -10.17
CA ASP A 122 11.14 -6.92 -9.46
C ASP A 122 12.37 -7.35 -10.27
N ASP A 123 12.36 -7.16 -11.60
CA ASP A 123 13.46 -7.43 -12.56
C ASP A 123 13.82 -6.13 -13.33
N LEU A 124 14.57 -5.23 -12.67
CA LEU A 124 14.87 -3.89 -13.18
C LEU A 124 15.88 -3.88 -14.33
N ASP A 125 16.68 -4.93 -14.50
CA ASP A 125 17.63 -5.04 -15.61
C ASP A 125 17.19 -5.94 -16.78
N ALA A 126 16.05 -6.59 -16.63
CA ALA A 126 15.33 -7.40 -17.61
C ALA A 126 16.13 -8.61 -18.11
N ASP A 127 16.90 -9.24 -17.23
CA ASP A 127 17.62 -10.48 -17.52
C ASP A 127 16.80 -11.76 -17.20
N GLY A 128 15.67 -11.58 -16.52
CA GLY A 128 14.71 -12.62 -16.17
C GLY A 128 14.84 -13.17 -14.75
N TYR A 129 15.65 -12.54 -13.90
CA TYR A 129 15.82 -12.86 -12.49
C TYR A 129 15.58 -11.61 -11.64
N GLY A 130 14.84 -11.75 -10.55
CA GLY A 130 14.62 -10.64 -9.63
C GLY A 130 15.73 -10.51 -8.58
N LEU A 131 15.69 -9.44 -7.78
CA LEU A 131 16.64 -9.22 -6.68
C LEU A 131 16.60 -10.33 -5.59
N ASP A 132 15.49 -11.06 -5.49
CA ASP A 132 15.35 -12.22 -4.62
C ASP A 132 15.96 -13.48 -5.24
N GLU A 133 16.37 -13.45 -6.50
CA GLU A 133 17.02 -14.54 -7.23
C GLU A 133 18.49 -14.26 -7.53
N ASP A 134 18.88 -13.00 -7.75
CA ASP A 134 20.28 -12.61 -7.93
C ASP A 134 20.70 -11.37 -7.12
N CYS A 135 22.01 -11.18 -7.06
CA CYS A 135 22.64 -10.22 -6.18
C CYS A 135 22.57 -8.74 -6.62
N ASP A 136 22.24 -8.43 -7.88
CA ASP A 136 22.30 -7.06 -8.40
C ASP A 136 21.38 -6.88 -9.59
N ASP A 137 20.11 -6.60 -9.29
CA ASP A 137 19.04 -6.32 -10.24
C ASP A 137 19.22 -5.01 -11.06
N GLN A 138 20.44 -4.48 -11.14
CA GLN A 138 20.79 -3.36 -12.02
C GLN A 138 21.92 -3.71 -13.00
N ASP A 139 22.43 -4.94 -12.96
CA ASP A 139 23.50 -5.44 -13.82
C ASP A 139 23.14 -6.81 -14.40
N PRO A 140 22.68 -6.88 -15.68
CA PRO A 140 22.16 -8.10 -16.32
C PRO A 140 23.25 -9.12 -16.65
N SER A 141 24.44 -8.93 -16.07
CA SER A 141 25.55 -9.88 -16.08
C SER A 141 25.74 -10.62 -14.75
N ILE A 142 25.00 -10.22 -13.70
CA ILE A 142 25.00 -10.83 -12.38
C ILE A 142 23.77 -11.71 -12.26
N THR A 143 23.85 -12.93 -12.79
CA THR A 143 22.75 -13.90 -12.70
C THR A 143 23.03 -14.92 -11.58
N PRO A 144 22.05 -15.75 -11.17
CA PRO A 144 22.25 -16.80 -10.16
C PRO A 144 23.37 -17.80 -10.53
N GLU A 145 23.67 -17.98 -11.83
CA GLU A 145 24.76 -18.86 -12.27
C GLU A 145 26.17 -18.28 -12.05
N THR A 146 26.28 -16.99 -11.77
CA THR A 146 27.56 -16.30 -11.51
C THR A 146 27.96 -16.30 -10.04
N GLU A 147 27.08 -16.78 -9.16
CA GLU A 147 27.22 -16.70 -7.72
C GLU A 147 28.16 -17.77 -7.11
N VAL A 148 28.81 -17.36 -6.02
CA VAL A 148 29.56 -18.20 -5.10
C VAL A 148 28.67 -18.49 -3.89
N VAL A 149 27.94 -19.60 -3.98
CA VAL A 149 26.91 -19.99 -3.02
C VAL A 149 27.47 -20.75 -1.82
N TRP A 150 27.01 -20.39 -0.62
CA TRP A 150 27.10 -21.20 0.59
C TRP A 150 25.77 -21.87 0.89
N GLU A 151 25.79 -23.20 0.87
CA GLU A 151 24.58 -24.00 1.08
C GLU A 151 24.24 -24.16 2.57
N GLY A 152 23.03 -23.72 2.95
CA GLY A 152 22.47 -23.81 4.29
C GLY A 152 22.99 -22.74 5.24
N ASP A 153 22.81 -22.98 6.54
CA ASP A 153 23.13 -21.99 7.58
C ASP A 153 24.64 -21.77 7.74
N LEU A 154 25.01 -20.51 7.98
CA LEU A 154 26.37 -20.06 8.23
C LEU A 154 26.45 -19.30 9.57
N THR A 155 27.10 -19.90 10.57
CA THR A 155 27.58 -19.11 11.73
C THR A 155 28.92 -18.48 11.37
N TRP A 156 28.98 -17.15 11.28
CA TRP A 156 30.22 -16.44 11.00
C TRP A 156 31.11 -16.38 12.24
N ARG A 157 32.37 -16.81 12.08
CA ARG A 157 33.43 -16.78 13.11
C ARG A 157 34.77 -16.32 12.52
N GLY A 158 34.75 -15.67 11.36
CA GLY A 158 35.96 -15.29 10.61
C GLY A 158 36.62 -16.46 9.85
N GLN A 159 35.86 -17.49 9.47
CA GLN A 159 36.40 -18.63 8.72
C GLN A 159 36.76 -18.24 7.28
N ALA A 160 37.99 -18.59 6.85
CA ALA A 160 38.48 -18.26 5.52
C ALA A 160 37.74 -19.00 4.40
N GLU A 161 37.13 -20.15 4.71
CA GLU A 161 36.40 -20.98 3.76
C GLU A 161 35.09 -20.36 3.26
N ALA A 162 34.52 -19.40 4.02
CA ALA A 162 33.33 -18.66 3.62
C ALA A 162 33.66 -17.24 3.10
N ALA A 163 34.94 -16.87 3.03
CA ALA A 163 35.35 -15.56 2.52
C ALA A 163 35.11 -15.46 1.01
N GLY A 164 34.44 -14.39 0.57
CA GLY A 164 34.10 -14.16 -0.83
C GLY A 164 32.86 -14.92 -1.32
N VAL A 165 32.11 -15.57 -0.43
CA VAL A 165 30.73 -16.01 -0.69
C VAL A 165 29.89 -14.78 -0.96
N ASN A 166 29.05 -14.84 -1.98
CA ASN A 166 28.14 -13.75 -2.32
C ASN A 166 26.66 -14.09 -2.05
N HIS A 167 26.32 -15.38 -1.93
CA HIS A 167 24.98 -15.87 -1.60
C HIS A 167 25.00 -16.93 -0.48
N ILE A 168 24.12 -16.82 0.50
CA ILE A 168 23.88 -17.84 1.54
C ILE A 168 22.43 -18.31 1.45
N THR A 169 22.20 -19.61 1.23
CA THR A 169 20.84 -20.18 1.07
C THR A 169 20.11 -20.43 2.39
N GLY A 170 20.78 -20.26 3.52
CA GLY A 170 20.21 -20.39 4.87
C GLY A 170 20.38 -19.15 5.71
N HIS A 171 20.38 -19.32 7.04
CA HIS A 171 20.58 -18.21 7.98
C HIS A 171 22.05 -17.81 8.08
N LEU A 172 22.31 -16.50 8.23
CA LEU A 172 23.62 -15.98 8.63
C LEU A 172 23.59 -15.60 10.11
N GLU A 173 24.24 -16.38 10.95
CA GLU A 173 24.35 -16.11 12.38
C GLU A 173 25.67 -15.40 12.70
N LEU A 174 25.58 -14.14 13.14
CA LEU A 174 26.69 -13.37 13.68
C LEU A 174 26.60 -13.45 15.21
N HIS A 175 27.43 -14.31 15.80
CA HIS A 175 27.47 -14.59 17.24
C HIS A 175 28.88 -14.37 17.82
N ASP A 176 29.01 -14.50 19.15
CA ASP A 176 30.27 -14.58 19.90
C ASP A 176 31.06 -13.27 20.10
N SER A 177 30.38 -12.12 20.24
CA SER A 177 31.01 -10.84 20.62
C SER A 177 32.17 -10.42 19.71
N MET A 178 32.07 -10.74 18.42
CA MET A 178 32.97 -10.24 17.40
C MET A 178 32.73 -8.74 17.18
N ASP A 179 33.81 -8.01 16.90
CA ASP A 179 33.80 -6.56 16.67
C ASP A 179 33.87 -6.20 15.17
N SER A 180 33.90 -7.19 14.27
CA SER A 180 34.06 -7.01 12.82
C SER A 180 33.49 -8.18 12.03
N PHE A 181 32.92 -7.88 10.85
CA PHE A 181 32.47 -8.86 9.86
C PHE A 181 33.35 -8.89 8.60
N GLU A 182 34.62 -8.46 8.73
CA GLU A 182 35.62 -8.54 7.66
C GLU A 182 35.68 -9.95 7.07
N GLY A 183 35.56 -10.06 5.74
CA GLY A 183 35.46 -11.31 4.98
C GLY A 183 34.08 -11.55 4.35
N LEU A 184 33.04 -10.83 4.77
CA LEU A 184 31.70 -10.89 4.20
C LEU A 184 31.43 -9.81 3.15
N GLU A 185 32.44 -9.03 2.72
CA GLU A 185 32.23 -7.85 1.85
C GLU A 185 31.72 -8.21 0.44
N SER A 186 31.76 -9.48 0.05
CA SER A 186 31.18 -9.95 -1.21
C SER A 186 29.75 -10.44 -1.07
N LEU A 187 29.25 -10.60 0.16
CA LEU A 187 27.90 -11.07 0.45
C LEU A 187 26.89 -10.03 -0.01
N CYS A 188 26.03 -10.42 -0.94
CA CYS A 188 24.95 -9.61 -1.49
C CYS A 188 23.58 -10.20 -1.23
N ARG A 189 23.47 -11.52 -1.03
CA ARG A 189 22.19 -12.19 -0.80
C ARG A 189 22.22 -13.18 0.35
N VAL A 190 21.19 -13.15 1.19
CA VAL A 190 20.94 -14.18 2.22
C VAL A 190 19.47 -14.58 2.17
N ASP A 191 19.16 -15.82 1.76
CA ASP A 191 17.76 -16.29 1.67
C ASP A 191 17.11 -16.41 3.04
N GLY A 192 17.91 -16.67 4.08
CA GLY A 192 17.45 -16.77 5.45
C GLY A 192 17.54 -15.44 6.21
N ILE A 193 17.70 -15.59 7.52
CA ILE A 193 17.78 -14.47 8.45
C ILE A 193 19.24 -14.14 8.72
N VAL A 194 19.62 -12.88 8.58
CA VAL A 194 20.84 -12.29 9.14
C VAL A 194 20.58 -11.96 10.60
N LEU A 195 21.08 -12.81 11.50
CA LEU A 195 20.91 -12.69 12.94
C LEU A 195 22.15 -12.07 13.58
N VAL A 196 22.02 -10.88 14.13
CA VAL A 196 23.06 -10.18 14.91
C VAL A 196 22.53 -9.92 16.31
N SER A 197 22.97 -10.76 17.26
CA SER A 197 22.42 -10.75 18.61
C SER A 197 23.48 -10.82 19.68
N GLU A 198 23.25 -10.09 20.77
CA GLU A 198 24.10 -10.08 21.97
C GLU A 198 25.56 -9.63 21.71
N HIS A 199 25.76 -8.61 20.85
CA HIS A 199 27.06 -7.99 20.63
C HIS A 199 27.24 -6.69 21.44
N PRO A 200 27.89 -6.73 22.62
CA PRO A 200 28.01 -5.55 23.48
C PRO A 200 29.07 -4.55 23.03
N SER A 201 29.89 -4.86 22.02
CA SER A 201 31.00 -4.02 21.54
C SER A 201 30.92 -3.70 20.05
N LEU A 202 29.98 -4.29 19.32
CA LEU A 202 29.71 -3.98 17.92
C LEU A 202 29.19 -2.55 17.81
N ILE A 203 29.75 -1.78 16.88
CA ILE A 203 29.44 -0.36 16.67
C ILE A 203 28.57 -0.18 15.43
N ASP A 204 28.86 -0.96 14.39
CA ASP A 204 28.20 -0.97 13.08
C ASP A 204 28.23 -2.40 12.50
N LEU A 205 27.70 -2.57 11.30
CA LEU A 205 27.63 -3.83 10.55
C LEU A 205 28.65 -3.90 9.41
N SER A 206 29.77 -3.17 9.52
CA SER A 206 30.82 -3.12 8.51
C SER A 206 31.25 -4.53 8.10
N GLY A 207 31.19 -4.79 6.79
CA GLY A 207 31.41 -6.11 6.20
C GLY A 207 30.18 -6.63 5.46
N LEU A 208 28.98 -6.10 5.74
CA LEU A 208 27.74 -6.47 5.03
C LEU A 208 27.34 -5.46 3.94
N SER A 209 28.21 -4.51 3.59
CA SER A 209 27.84 -3.31 2.80
C SER A 209 27.38 -3.59 1.36
N ASN A 210 27.53 -4.83 0.90
CA ASN A 210 27.06 -5.28 -0.41
C ASN A 210 25.74 -6.05 -0.36
N LEU A 211 25.21 -6.32 0.84
CA LEU A 211 23.93 -7.01 1.02
C LEU A 211 22.81 -6.17 0.42
N THR A 212 22.13 -6.70 -0.59
CA THR A 212 21.01 -6.09 -1.31
C THR A 212 19.68 -6.76 -0.95
N PHE A 213 19.70 -8.06 -0.68
CA PHE A 213 18.54 -8.86 -0.29
C PHE A 213 18.81 -9.68 0.97
N ALA A 214 17.82 -9.72 1.86
CA ALA A 214 17.78 -10.66 2.97
C ALA A 214 16.38 -11.23 3.20
N GLY A 215 16.27 -12.53 3.44
CA GLY A 215 15.01 -13.13 3.91
C GLY A 215 14.56 -12.52 5.22
N GLY A 216 15.49 -12.15 6.10
CA GLY A 216 15.20 -11.33 7.28
C GLY A 216 16.46 -10.73 7.89
N VAL A 217 16.31 -9.66 8.67
CA VAL A 217 17.38 -9.05 9.44
C VAL A 217 16.92 -8.89 10.88
N GLU A 218 17.65 -9.50 11.82
CA GLU A 218 17.36 -9.45 13.24
C GLU A 218 18.54 -8.87 14.02
N LEU A 219 18.30 -7.72 14.64
CA LEU A 219 19.25 -7.02 15.48
C LEU A 219 18.67 -6.95 16.89
N THR A 220 19.22 -7.76 17.81
CA THR A 220 18.70 -7.80 19.18
C THR A 220 19.79 -7.73 20.24
N TYR A 221 19.55 -6.97 21.31
CA TYR A 221 20.48 -6.87 22.45
C TYR A 221 21.90 -6.40 22.10
N ASN A 222 22.08 -5.60 21.04
CA ASN A 222 23.39 -5.04 20.65
C ASN A 222 23.61 -3.69 21.34
N THR A 223 24.28 -3.71 22.50
CA THR A 223 24.23 -2.57 23.44
C THR A 223 25.09 -1.37 23.08
N SER A 224 26.07 -1.52 22.19
CA SER A 224 27.00 -0.44 21.80
C SER A 224 26.81 0.05 20.37
N GLN A 225 25.98 -0.63 19.58
CA GLN A 225 25.74 -0.27 18.18
C GLN A 225 25.11 1.11 18.11
N VAL A 226 25.53 1.91 17.13
CA VAL A 226 25.06 3.29 16.93
C VAL A 226 24.26 3.47 15.65
N SER A 227 24.40 2.56 14.69
CA SER A 227 23.70 2.63 13.42
C SER A 227 23.68 1.27 12.73
N LEU A 228 23.03 1.21 11.58
CA LEU A 228 23.02 0.06 10.67
C LEU A 228 24.01 0.26 9.51
N GLU A 229 24.98 1.17 9.64
CA GLU A 229 26.08 1.33 8.67
C GLU A 229 26.70 -0.05 8.41
N GLY A 230 26.98 -0.35 7.15
CA GLY A 230 27.22 -1.69 6.65
C GLY A 230 26.02 -2.36 6.00
N LEU A 231 24.81 -1.80 5.99
CA LEU A 231 23.66 -2.31 5.21
C LEU A 231 23.22 -1.34 4.10
N GLU A 232 24.10 -0.45 3.64
CA GLU A 232 23.73 0.71 2.83
C GLU A 232 23.16 0.36 1.44
N ARG A 233 23.34 -0.89 1.01
CA ARG A 233 22.81 -1.43 -0.25
C ARG A 233 21.59 -2.32 -0.06
N LEU A 234 21.13 -2.54 1.18
CA LEU A 234 19.99 -3.42 1.46
C LEU A 234 18.72 -2.74 0.94
N VAL A 235 18.12 -3.32 -0.09
CA VAL A 235 16.93 -2.78 -0.77
C VAL A 235 15.68 -3.53 -0.34
N TYR A 236 15.78 -4.84 -0.14
CA TYR A 236 14.61 -5.69 0.10
C TYR A 236 14.80 -6.64 1.28
N VAL A 237 13.78 -6.72 2.14
CA VAL A 237 13.72 -7.69 3.24
C VAL A 237 12.40 -8.47 3.17
N GLU A 238 12.46 -9.74 2.80
CA GLU A 238 11.27 -10.55 2.48
C GLU A 238 10.36 -10.80 3.69
N ASP A 239 10.88 -11.37 4.78
CA ASP A 239 10.12 -11.63 6.01
C ASP A 239 10.19 -10.41 6.92
N ARG A 240 11.26 -10.21 7.69
CA ARG A 240 11.25 -9.17 8.74
C ARG A 240 12.54 -8.41 8.93
N LEU A 241 12.42 -7.11 9.19
CA LEU A 241 13.42 -6.30 9.87
C LEU A 241 13.02 -6.15 11.34
N LEU A 242 13.64 -6.93 12.22
CA LEU A 242 13.46 -6.82 13.67
C LEU A 242 14.65 -6.10 14.28
N VAL A 243 14.40 -4.90 14.80
CA VAL A 243 15.36 -4.18 15.64
C VAL A 243 14.76 -4.11 17.04
N SER A 244 15.42 -4.73 18.01
CA SER A 244 14.89 -4.79 19.37
C SER A 244 15.93 -4.65 20.47
N ALA A 245 15.51 -3.99 21.54
CA ALA A 245 16.30 -3.81 22.75
C ALA A 245 17.67 -3.18 22.45
N MET A 246 17.67 -2.09 21.68
CA MET A 246 18.84 -1.25 21.36
C MET A 246 18.91 -0.09 22.37
N PRO A 247 19.72 -0.17 23.45
CA PRO A 247 19.67 0.79 24.56
C PRO A 247 20.54 2.03 24.33
N ASN A 248 21.34 2.07 23.26
CA ASN A 248 22.27 3.17 23.00
C ASN A 248 21.48 4.39 22.48
N ARG A 249 21.55 5.51 23.20
CA ARG A 249 20.86 6.76 22.82
C ARG A 249 21.34 7.39 21.51
N ALA A 250 22.49 6.97 21.01
CA ALA A 250 23.00 7.38 19.72
C ALA A 250 22.55 6.45 18.58
N PHE A 251 21.77 5.40 18.87
CA PHE A 251 21.29 4.47 17.88
C PHE A 251 20.34 5.15 16.89
N THR A 252 20.57 4.95 15.59
CA THR A 252 19.72 5.38 14.49
C THR A 252 19.52 4.23 13.50
N MET A 253 18.57 4.40 12.58
CA MET A 253 18.38 3.48 11.45
C MET A 253 19.33 3.77 10.28
N GLN A 254 20.23 4.76 10.41
CA GLN A 254 21.15 5.14 9.33
C GLN A 254 21.94 3.92 8.84
N GLY A 255 22.03 3.76 7.52
CA GLY A 255 22.63 2.60 6.89
C GLY A 255 21.62 1.64 6.25
N VAL A 256 20.31 1.83 6.42
CA VAL A 256 19.27 1.16 5.59
C VAL A 256 18.49 2.15 4.73
N ASP A 257 19.13 3.25 4.34
CA ASP A 257 18.52 4.35 3.57
C ASP A 257 18.03 3.92 2.17
N ALA A 258 18.56 2.81 1.66
CA ALA A 258 18.18 2.21 0.38
C ALA A 258 17.04 1.19 0.49
N LEU A 259 16.59 0.84 1.70
CA LEU A 259 15.55 -0.16 1.93
C LEU A 259 14.22 0.37 1.39
N VAL A 260 13.64 -0.32 0.42
CA VAL A 260 12.38 0.07 -0.24
C VAL A 260 11.19 -0.73 0.31
N HIS A 261 11.38 -2.01 0.60
CA HIS A 261 10.33 -2.91 1.08
C HIS A 261 10.76 -3.77 2.25
N VAL A 262 9.82 -4.04 3.16
CA VAL A 262 9.97 -5.03 4.23
C VAL A 262 8.66 -5.79 4.50
N GLY A 263 8.69 -7.12 4.57
CA GLY A 263 7.49 -7.88 4.95
C GLY A 263 6.93 -7.48 6.33
N TYR A 264 7.79 -7.41 7.35
CA TYR A 264 7.42 -6.99 8.70
C TYR A 264 8.51 -6.10 9.33
N LEU A 265 8.17 -4.84 9.61
CA LEU A 265 9.02 -3.92 10.36
C LEU A 265 8.67 -4.00 11.86
N TYR A 266 9.57 -4.57 12.65
CA TYR A 266 9.42 -4.66 14.11
C TYR A 266 10.46 -3.77 14.81
N LEU A 267 10.01 -2.65 15.37
CA LEU A 267 10.84 -1.71 16.13
C LEU A 267 10.40 -1.72 17.60
N ILE A 268 11.08 -2.53 18.41
CA ILE A 268 10.61 -2.89 19.76
C ILE A 268 11.62 -2.53 20.84
N SER A 269 11.22 -1.69 21.81
CA SER A 269 12.03 -1.34 22.99
C SER A 269 13.41 -0.75 22.64
N ASN A 270 13.45 0.10 21.60
CA ASN A 270 14.66 0.78 21.16
C ASN A 270 14.75 2.20 21.75
N VAL A 271 15.97 2.75 21.78
CA VAL A 271 16.23 4.10 22.25
C VAL A 271 16.75 4.93 21.09
N MET A 272 15.85 5.56 20.32
CA MET A 272 16.20 6.36 19.13
C MET A 272 15.26 7.57 18.99
N PRO A 273 15.73 8.75 18.56
CA PRO A 273 14.87 9.93 18.48
C PRO A 273 13.76 9.80 17.44
N ASP A 274 14.05 9.16 16.32
CA ASP A 274 13.23 9.03 15.13
C ASP A 274 13.76 7.83 14.30
N PHE A 275 13.24 7.66 13.09
CA PHE A 275 13.62 6.59 12.16
C PHE A 275 14.45 7.09 10.97
N THR A 276 15.18 8.22 11.12
CA THR A 276 16.17 8.66 10.12
C THR A 276 17.07 7.49 9.73
N GLY A 277 17.15 7.23 8.43
CA GLY A 277 17.70 6.01 7.83
C GLY A 277 16.66 5.11 7.15
N LEU A 278 15.35 5.30 7.36
CA LEU A 278 14.28 4.57 6.66
C LEU A 278 13.60 5.39 5.54
N GLU A 279 14.21 6.48 5.07
CA GLU A 279 13.59 7.41 4.10
C GLU A 279 13.34 6.77 2.73
N GLY A 280 13.99 5.63 2.46
CA GLY A 280 13.77 4.78 1.29
C GLY A 280 12.49 3.94 1.37
N LEU A 281 11.97 3.68 2.57
CA LEU A 281 10.92 2.68 2.78
C LEU A 281 9.59 3.15 2.19
N ARG A 282 9.07 2.41 1.21
CA ARG A 282 7.83 2.69 0.49
C ARG A 282 6.68 1.77 0.90
N SER A 283 6.97 0.50 1.11
CA SER A 283 5.95 -0.49 1.46
C SER A 283 6.38 -1.38 2.62
N ALA A 284 5.40 -1.83 3.39
CA ALA A 284 5.61 -2.85 4.40
C ALA A 284 4.38 -3.77 4.56
N GLY A 285 4.58 -5.08 4.72
CA GLY A 285 3.47 -5.98 5.04
C GLY A 285 2.88 -5.73 6.45
N ARG A 286 3.71 -5.26 7.39
CA ARG A 286 3.29 -4.82 8.73
C ARG A 286 4.30 -3.87 9.33
N VAL A 287 3.81 -2.91 10.10
CA VAL A 287 4.65 -2.06 10.95
C VAL A 287 4.22 -2.23 12.40
N THR A 288 5.16 -2.57 13.28
CA THR A 288 4.94 -2.63 14.74
C THR A 288 6.00 -1.81 15.44
N ILE A 289 5.57 -0.72 16.06
CA ILE A 289 6.39 0.18 16.85
C ILE A 289 5.92 0.09 18.30
N ASN A 290 6.77 -0.44 19.19
CA ASN A 290 6.37 -0.72 20.57
C ASN A 290 7.44 -0.35 21.59
N GLY A 291 7.06 0.48 22.57
CA GLY A 291 7.91 0.89 23.68
C GLY A 291 9.11 1.76 23.26
N GLY A 292 10.09 1.89 24.16
CA GLY A 292 11.34 2.60 23.88
C GLY A 292 11.38 4.09 24.30
N GLU A 293 12.38 4.81 23.80
CA GLU A 293 12.42 6.28 23.76
C GLU A 293 12.30 6.67 22.28
N LEU A 294 11.20 7.31 21.87
CA LEU A 294 10.90 7.79 20.50
C LEU A 294 10.28 9.18 20.58
N ALA A 295 10.69 10.11 19.73
CA ALA A 295 10.20 11.49 19.71
C ALA A 295 9.41 11.84 18.43
N SER A 296 9.71 11.22 17.29
CA SER A 296 8.96 11.37 16.04
C SER A 296 8.93 10.07 15.23
N LEU A 297 8.07 10.00 14.21
CA LEU A 297 8.07 8.97 13.17
C LEU A 297 8.86 9.40 11.92
N ASP A 298 9.54 10.56 11.95
CA ASP A 298 10.43 11.05 10.87
C ASP A 298 11.34 9.93 10.37
N GLY A 299 11.55 9.89 9.06
CA GLY A 299 12.22 8.77 8.39
C GLY A 299 11.25 7.78 7.75
N LEU A 300 9.99 7.71 8.20
CA LEU A 300 8.92 6.96 7.51
C LEU A 300 8.11 7.85 6.55
N ASP A 301 8.65 9.00 6.15
CA ASP A 301 7.93 10.01 5.35
C ASP A 301 7.47 9.50 3.99
N ALA A 302 8.19 8.53 3.44
CA ALA A 302 7.94 7.95 2.13
C ALA A 302 7.15 6.64 2.17
N LEU A 303 6.75 6.16 3.36
CA LEU A 303 5.93 4.96 3.48
C LEU A 303 4.54 5.26 2.88
N GLU A 304 4.19 4.53 1.84
CA GLU A 304 2.98 4.71 1.02
C GLU A 304 1.91 3.67 1.38
N VAL A 305 2.30 2.40 1.57
CA VAL A 305 1.37 1.30 1.81
C VAL A 305 1.81 0.44 2.99
N VAL A 306 0.84 0.07 3.84
CA VAL A 306 0.99 -1.04 4.77
C VAL A 306 -0.08 -2.09 4.51
N GLU A 307 0.28 -3.21 3.87
CA GLU A 307 -0.70 -4.22 3.43
C GLU A 307 -1.51 -4.80 4.59
N GLY A 308 -0.84 -5.03 5.73
CA GLY A 308 -1.42 -5.62 6.92
C GLY A 308 -1.66 -4.61 8.03
N GLN A 309 -0.98 -4.82 9.16
CA GLN A 309 -1.26 -4.06 10.39
C GLN A 309 -0.26 -2.92 10.56
N PHE A 310 -0.73 -1.75 10.98
CA PHE A 310 0.12 -0.70 11.56
C PHE A 310 -0.16 -0.61 13.06
N GLU A 311 0.78 -1.02 13.89
CA GLU A 311 0.67 -0.96 15.35
C GLU A 311 1.60 0.09 15.95
N LEU A 312 1.01 0.99 16.73
CA LEU A 312 1.71 1.97 17.56
C LEU A 312 1.29 1.78 19.02
N ALA A 313 2.17 1.20 19.84
CA ALA A 313 1.80 0.82 21.20
C ALA A 313 2.83 1.14 22.28
N PHE A 314 2.36 1.43 23.49
CA PHE A 314 3.19 1.67 24.67
C PHE A 314 4.23 2.79 24.50
N MET A 315 3.91 3.83 23.74
CA MET A 315 4.84 4.92 23.43
C MET A 315 5.21 5.77 24.66
N PRO A 316 6.48 6.23 24.74
CA PRO A 316 6.97 7.06 25.84
C PRO A 316 6.37 8.48 25.84
N PRO A 317 6.54 9.24 26.93
CA PRO A 317 6.10 10.64 27.00
C PRO A 317 6.73 11.60 25.98
N THR A 318 7.83 11.19 25.34
CA THR A 318 8.52 12.02 24.34
C THR A 318 7.74 12.13 23.05
N LEU A 319 6.82 11.20 22.77
CA LEU A 319 5.94 11.20 21.61
C LEU A 319 4.61 11.94 21.94
N GLU A 320 4.69 13.22 22.31
CA GLU A 320 3.50 14.03 22.65
C GLU A 320 2.74 14.55 21.40
N SER A 321 3.45 14.71 20.28
CA SER A 321 2.93 15.09 18.96
C SER A 321 3.91 14.54 17.94
N VAL A 322 3.41 13.87 16.90
CA VAL A 322 4.27 13.24 15.89
C VAL A 322 4.16 14.04 14.59
N ASP A 323 5.30 14.40 14.01
CA ASP A 323 5.33 14.76 12.58
C ASP A 323 5.09 13.47 11.76
N GLY A 324 4.31 13.59 10.68
CA GLY A 324 3.38 12.53 10.24
C GLY A 324 3.93 11.42 9.32
N LEU A 325 2.98 10.65 8.78
CA LEU A 325 3.17 9.69 7.68
C LEU A 325 2.47 10.28 6.44
N PRO A 326 3.06 11.32 5.81
CA PRO A 326 2.36 12.15 4.83
C PRO A 326 2.06 11.42 3.52
N SER A 327 2.85 10.40 3.17
CA SER A 327 2.69 9.64 1.92
C SER A 327 1.80 8.41 2.08
N LEU A 328 1.50 7.99 3.32
CA LEU A 328 0.73 6.78 3.58
C LEU A 328 -0.71 6.95 3.07
N THR A 329 -1.08 6.16 2.06
CA THR A 329 -2.39 6.20 1.38
C THR A 329 -3.30 5.08 1.86
N GLU A 330 -2.74 3.93 2.24
CA GLU A 330 -3.49 2.74 2.67
C GLU A 330 -2.84 2.00 3.84
N ILE A 331 -3.70 1.49 4.74
CA ILE A 331 -3.38 0.33 5.58
C ILE A 331 -4.43 -0.75 5.33
N GLY A 332 -4.07 -1.81 4.60
CA GLY A 332 -5.01 -2.84 4.14
C GLY A 332 -5.59 -3.71 5.26
N GLY A 333 -4.90 -3.80 6.39
CA GLY A 333 -5.36 -4.44 7.62
C GLY A 333 -5.79 -3.45 8.71
N GLU A 334 -5.31 -3.66 9.95
CA GLU A 334 -5.75 -2.87 11.10
C GLU A 334 -4.76 -1.75 11.44
N LEU A 335 -5.24 -0.51 11.54
CA LEU A 335 -4.54 0.55 12.28
C LEU A 335 -4.83 0.36 13.77
N TRP A 336 -3.83 -0.09 14.52
CA TRP A 336 -3.92 -0.37 15.94
C TRP A 336 -3.07 0.61 16.75
N VAL A 337 -3.72 1.56 17.41
CA VAL A 337 -3.07 2.50 18.33
C VAL A 337 -3.51 2.20 19.76
N SER A 338 -2.61 1.68 20.60
CA SER A 338 -2.98 1.29 21.95
C SER A 338 -1.98 1.58 23.06
N ASP A 339 -2.51 1.79 24.26
CA ASP A 339 -1.73 1.95 25.50
C ASP A 339 -0.70 3.11 25.44
N ASN A 340 -0.93 4.11 24.58
CA ASN A 340 -0.10 5.30 24.49
C ASN A 340 -0.56 6.35 25.51
N GLN A 341 0.06 6.35 26.69
CA GLN A 341 -0.41 7.15 27.83
C GLN A 341 -0.25 8.67 27.68
N PHE A 342 0.58 9.10 26.73
CA PHE A 342 0.94 10.52 26.55
C PHE A 342 0.53 11.09 25.19
N LEU A 343 0.12 10.23 24.25
CA LEU A 343 -0.30 10.63 22.91
C LEU A 343 -1.58 11.48 23.01
N VAL A 344 -1.53 12.69 22.48
CA VAL A 344 -2.64 13.67 22.55
C VAL A 344 -3.50 13.62 21.28
N ASP A 345 -2.89 13.29 20.15
CA ASP A 345 -3.51 13.11 18.83
C ASP A 345 -2.74 12.03 18.05
N LEU A 346 -3.35 11.48 17.00
CA LEU A 346 -2.70 10.54 16.09
C LEU A 346 -1.68 11.27 15.20
N PRO A 347 -0.60 10.60 14.74
CA PRO A 347 0.27 11.13 13.69
C PRO A 347 -0.57 11.59 12.48
N PRO A 348 -0.28 12.76 11.88
CA PRO A 348 -0.95 13.18 10.66
C PRO A 348 -0.73 12.16 9.54
N MET A 349 -1.80 11.49 9.14
CA MET A 349 -1.89 10.58 8.01
C MET A 349 -2.85 11.22 6.99
N SER A 350 -2.46 12.39 6.48
CA SER A 350 -3.37 13.24 5.69
C SER A 350 -3.76 12.65 4.34
N SER A 351 -2.92 11.76 3.80
CA SER A 351 -3.14 11.08 2.52
C SER A 351 -3.85 9.73 2.68
N LEU A 352 -3.98 9.23 3.91
CA LEU A 352 -4.58 7.93 4.19
C LEU A 352 -6.08 7.99 3.88
N GLN A 353 -6.51 7.25 2.87
CA GLN A 353 -7.89 7.27 2.38
C GLN A 353 -8.69 6.04 2.81
N ARG A 354 -8.03 4.88 2.90
CA ARG A 354 -8.64 3.59 3.20
C ARG A 354 -7.94 2.87 4.35
N LEU A 355 -8.73 2.16 5.16
CA LEU A 355 -8.28 1.26 6.21
C LEU A 355 -9.05 -0.07 6.13
N GLY A 356 -8.38 -1.19 6.37
CA GLY A 356 -9.06 -2.46 6.60
C GLY A 356 -9.84 -2.47 7.92
N SER A 357 -9.28 -1.98 9.02
CA SER A 357 -9.96 -1.83 10.32
C SER A 357 -9.28 -0.76 11.18
N LEU A 358 -10.01 -0.22 12.15
CA LEU A 358 -9.49 0.78 13.07
C LEU A 358 -9.66 0.31 14.51
N LYS A 359 -8.56 0.27 15.26
CA LYS A 359 -8.56 -0.05 16.68
C LYS A 359 -7.79 0.99 17.50
N ILE A 360 -8.51 1.74 18.33
CA ILE A 360 -7.97 2.75 19.23
C ILE A 360 -8.31 2.36 20.68
N GLU A 361 -7.33 1.89 21.45
CA GLU A 361 -7.55 1.30 22.78
C GLU A 361 -6.63 1.86 23.86
N GLY A 362 -7.16 2.31 24.99
CA GLY A 362 -6.35 2.61 26.18
C GLY A 362 -5.45 3.85 26.07
N ASN A 363 -5.71 4.77 25.13
CA ASN A 363 -4.91 5.98 24.95
C ASN A 363 -5.39 7.09 25.90
N GLN A 364 -4.67 7.26 27.02
CA GLN A 364 -5.14 8.03 28.18
C GLN A 364 -5.13 9.55 28.01
N ARG A 365 -4.57 10.09 26.94
CA ARG A 365 -4.57 11.54 26.64
C ARG A 365 -5.09 11.91 25.27
N LEU A 366 -5.40 10.91 24.45
CA LEU A 366 -5.91 11.09 23.11
C LEU A 366 -7.26 11.79 23.21
N ASN A 367 -7.39 12.96 22.59
CA ASN A 367 -8.62 13.77 22.67
C ASN A 367 -9.24 14.10 21.31
N ALA A 368 -8.54 13.78 20.22
CA ALA A 368 -8.98 13.95 18.85
C ALA A 368 -8.55 12.75 17.99
N LEU A 369 -9.09 12.69 16.78
CA LEU A 369 -8.71 11.76 15.72
C LEU A 369 -8.36 12.56 14.45
N ASP A 370 -7.73 13.73 14.63
CA ASP A 370 -7.51 14.69 13.55
C ASP A 370 -6.39 14.21 12.61
N GLY A 371 -5.50 13.35 13.11
CA GLY A 371 -4.52 12.64 12.29
C GLY A 371 -5.13 11.80 11.16
N LEU A 372 -6.40 11.40 11.26
CA LEU A 372 -7.10 10.61 10.25
C LEU A 372 -7.98 11.44 9.31
N THR A 373 -7.84 12.76 9.26
CA THR A 373 -8.76 13.66 8.52
C THR A 373 -8.93 13.34 7.03
N GLY A 374 -7.93 12.70 6.39
CA GLY A 374 -8.00 12.21 5.01
C GLY A 374 -8.90 10.98 4.82
N LEU A 375 -9.09 10.18 5.89
CA LEU A 375 -9.75 8.87 5.83
C LEU A 375 -11.19 8.97 5.33
N ARG A 376 -11.54 8.10 4.38
CA ARG A 376 -12.85 8.03 3.72
C ARG A 376 -13.60 6.76 4.06
N SER A 377 -12.92 5.62 4.07
CA SER A 377 -13.54 4.32 4.33
C SER A 377 -12.74 3.49 5.33
N VAL A 378 -13.49 2.69 6.10
CA VAL A 378 -12.98 1.57 6.89
C VAL A 378 -13.78 0.34 6.47
N ASP A 379 -13.14 -0.60 5.78
CA ASP A 379 -13.83 -1.75 5.19
C ASP A 379 -14.37 -2.71 6.26
N GLY A 380 -13.64 -2.83 7.35
CA GLY A 380 -13.94 -3.68 8.49
C GLY A 380 -14.43 -2.90 9.72
N ASN A 381 -13.96 -3.32 10.90
CA ASN A 381 -14.51 -2.85 12.16
C ASN A 381 -13.85 -1.57 12.66
N VAL A 382 -14.62 -0.76 13.37
CA VAL A 382 -14.10 0.38 14.15
C VAL A 382 -14.29 0.09 15.63
N THR A 383 -13.19 -0.08 16.35
CA THR A 383 -13.18 -0.31 17.80
C THR A 383 -12.47 0.84 18.51
N ILE A 384 -13.21 1.61 19.30
CA ILE A 384 -12.67 2.73 20.09
C ILE A 384 -13.04 2.50 21.55
N ILE A 385 -12.09 2.09 22.38
CA ILE A 385 -12.36 1.71 23.77
C ILE A 385 -11.32 2.23 24.76
N ASP A 386 -11.74 2.55 25.98
CA ASP A 386 -10.84 2.97 27.07
C ASP A 386 -9.97 4.23 26.77
N ASN A 387 -10.53 5.20 26.02
CA ASN A 387 -9.86 6.47 25.70
C ASN A 387 -10.47 7.62 26.52
N GLN A 388 -9.95 7.85 27.73
CA GLN A 388 -10.57 8.72 28.75
C GLN A 388 -10.75 10.19 28.37
N TYR A 389 -10.01 10.71 27.37
CA TYR A 389 -10.10 12.11 26.93
C TYR A 389 -10.72 12.27 25.55
N LEU A 390 -11.04 11.16 24.88
CA LEU A 390 -11.66 11.18 23.57
C LEU A 390 -13.18 11.29 23.75
N SER A 391 -13.70 12.50 23.56
CA SER A 391 -15.12 12.80 23.77
C SER A 391 -16.03 12.03 22.81
N SER A 392 -17.25 11.74 23.25
CA SER A 392 -18.28 11.11 22.40
C SER A 392 -18.58 11.98 21.15
N ALA A 393 -18.45 13.30 21.27
CA ALA A 393 -18.62 14.24 20.16
C ALA A 393 -17.50 14.14 19.12
N ALA A 394 -16.24 13.96 19.54
CA ALA A 394 -15.11 13.77 18.64
C ALA A 394 -15.23 12.45 17.86
N ILE A 395 -15.65 11.37 18.55
CA ILE A 395 -15.88 10.08 17.90
C ILE A 395 -17.03 10.18 16.89
N GLN A 396 -18.12 10.85 17.24
CA GLN A 396 -19.24 11.04 16.30
C GLN A 396 -18.82 11.87 15.08
N ALA A 397 -18.04 12.94 15.28
CA ALA A 397 -17.53 13.75 14.17
C ALA A 397 -16.63 12.95 13.22
N PHE A 398 -15.87 11.98 13.74
CA PHE A 398 -15.12 11.02 12.94
C PHE A 398 -16.06 10.07 12.17
N LEU A 399 -17.04 9.47 12.83
CA LEU A 399 -17.96 8.53 12.18
C LEU A 399 -18.91 9.17 11.17
N ASP A 400 -19.22 10.46 11.33
CA ASP A 400 -20.07 11.20 10.37
C ASP A 400 -19.39 11.44 9.02
N ARG A 401 -18.05 11.29 8.94
CA ARG A 401 -17.25 11.55 7.73
C ARG A 401 -16.63 10.31 7.09
N VAL A 402 -16.64 9.16 7.77
CA VAL A 402 -16.00 7.92 7.32
C VAL A 402 -17.09 6.88 7.07
N ASP A 403 -17.07 6.24 5.90
CA ASP A 403 -17.91 5.08 5.63
C ASP A 403 -17.33 3.85 6.35
N VAL A 404 -18.16 3.14 7.10
CA VAL A 404 -17.73 1.99 7.90
C VAL A 404 -18.51 0.76 7.46
N GLY A 405 -17.80 -0.17 6.81
CA GLY A 405 -18.38 -1.42 6.31
C GLY A 405 -18.70 -2.43 7.42
N GLY A 406 -17.96 -2.39 8.54
CA GLY A 406 -18.10 -3.34 9.65
C GLY A 406 -18.83 -2.81 10.89
N GLU A 407 -18.61 -3.47 12.02
CA GLU A 407 -19.22 -3.10 13.30
C GLU A 407 -18.47 -1.95 13.98
N VAL A 408 -19.23 -1.02 14.55
CA VAL A 408 -18.70 0.07 15.39
C VAL A 408 -18.88 -0.29 16.87
N THR A 409 -17.76 -0.47 17.58
CA THR A 409 -17.72 -0.73 19.03
C THR A 409 -17.12 0.47 19.77
N GLN A 410 -17.89 1.06 20.68
CA GLN A 410 -17.46 2.18 21.52
C GLN A 410 -17.80 1.93 23.00
N ARG A 411 -16.81 2.02 23.89
CA ARG A 411 -17.02 1.82 25.34
C ARG A 411 -15.91 2.47 26.16
N ASP A 412 -16.26 3.01 27.33
CA ASP A 412 -15.29 3.56 28.30
C ASP A 412 -14.40 4.67 27.72
N ASN A 413 -14.89 5.40 26.73
CA ASN A 413 -14.29 6.64 26.23
C ASN A 413 -14.80 7.85 27.05
N GLY A 414 -14.33 9.06 26.73
CA GLY A 414 -14.55 10.32 27.45
C GLY A 414 -15.90 10.53 28.15
N ASP A 415 -16.72 11.47 27.65
CA ASP A 415 -17.95 11.96 28.29
C ASP A 415 -19.24 11.24 27.87
#